data_AF-A0A8S0UIL8-F1
#
_entry.id   AF-A0A8S0UIL8-F1
#
_cell.length_a   1.000
_cell.length_b   1.000
_cell.length_c   1.000
_cell.angle_alpha   90.00
_cell.angle_beta   90.00
_cell.angle_gamma   90.00
#
_symmetry.space_group_name_H-M   'P 1'
#
loop_
_entity.id
_entity.type
_entity.pdbx_description
1 polymer ?
#
loop_
_entity_poly.entity_id
_entity_poly.type
_entity_poly.pdbx_seq_one_letter_code
_entity_poly.pdbx_strand_id
1 'polypeptide(L)'
;MNFFKPKQAATPHPPPPHHLLHQAFTSLQTHISNFLENLPTPPPIKSPPWARISNHSNGVNSTGFFFPNSNKNSSGTTSSKDYAMTADAIEERLAGVPVYALSNCSQEFVLVSGVNTGKNLGLFCFSESDAETLLNQMKSMDSSMRSGSQVVAVALSKIFQLKVDGVALRLIPEASQIQNAVMERKKAGVLDESFSGVPVFQSKSLILRSQNKRYRPVFFRKEDLEKSLLRASRQQHRLNPSLREGDIQVAVLEDIIRGMKDNSSSTWDDVVFVPPGFDVSTDTSKQ
;
A
#
# COMPACT_ATOMS: atom_id res chain seq x y z
N MET A 1 -2.51 65.89 -16.06
CA MET A 1 -2.55 65.09 -14.82
C MET A 1 -3.11 63.72 -15.19
N ASN A 2 -2.25 62.73 -15.43
CA ASN A 2 -2.65 61.40 -15.90
C ASN A 2 -2.59 60.42 -14.73
N PHE A 3 -3.73 59.82 -14.40
CA PHE A 3 -3.89 58.84 -13.33
C PHE A 3 -3.27 57.49 -13.73
N PHE A 4 -2.35 56.99 -12.90
CA PHE A 4 -1.82 55.63 -12.97
C PHE A 4 -2.89 54.61 -12.50
N LYS A 5 -3.20 53.61 -13.34
CA LYS A 5 -3.87 52.37 -12.92
C LYS A 5 -2.81 51.37 -12.44
N PRO A 6 -3.00 50.66 -11.32
CA PRO A 6 -2.08 49.60 -10.90
C PRO A 6 -2.28 48.34 -11.74
N LYS A 7 -1.15 47.71 -12.09
CA LYS A 7 -1.04 46.46 -12.85
C LYS A 7 -1.46 45.30 -11.93
N GLN A 8 -2.53 44.60 -12.30
CA GLN A 8 -3.03 43.42 -11.59
C GLN A 8 -2.04 42.27 -11.77
N ALA A 9 -1.51 41.73 -10.67
CA ALA A 9 -0.65 40.56 -10.67
C ALA A 9 -1.48 39.31 -11.03
N ALA A 10 -1.04 38.57 -12.04
CA ALA A 10 -1.65 37.31 -12.43
C ALA A 10 -1.45 36.27 -11.33
N THR A 11 -2.55 35.67 -10.88
CA THR A 11 -2.55 34.50 -10.00
C THR A 11 -1.99 33.27 -10.75
N PRO A 12 -1.23 32.38 -10.08
CA PRO A 12 -0.75 31.17 -10.72
C PRO A 12 -1.92 30.22 -11.00
N HIS A 13 -2.12 29.87 -12.27
CA HIS A 13 -3.06 28.83 -12.66
C HIS A 13 -2.59 27.47 -12.11
N PRO A 14 -3.48 26.64 -11.52
CA PRO A 14 -3.15 25.26 -11.21
C PRO A 14 -2.87 24.49 -12.51
N PRO A 15 -1.86 23.60 -12.54
CA PRO A 15 -1.53 22.85 -13.74
C PRO A 15 -2.69 21.92 -14.15
N PRO A 16 -2.91 21.70 -15.46
CA PRO A 16 -3.96 20.81 -15.93
C PRO A 16 -3.71 19.36 -15.48
N PRO A 17 -4.77 18.56 -15.20
CA PRO A 17 -4.67 17.22 -14.63
C PRO A 17 -3.81 16.25 -15.47
N HIS A 18 -3.74 16.45 -16.80
CA HIS A 18 -2.89 15.68 -17.70
C HIS A 18 -1.39 15.81 -17.41
N HIS A 19 -0.95 16.95 -16.86
CA HIS A 19 0.45 17.19 -16.53
C HIS A 19 0.90 16.37 -15.31
N LEU A 20 -0.04 16.02 -14.43
CA LEU A 20 0.19 15.27 -13.20
C LEU A 20 0.35 13.76 -13.49
N LEU A 21 -0.41 13.23 -14.46
CA LEU A 21 -0.22 11.88 -14.98
C LEU A 21 1.10 11.76 -15.74
N HIS A 22 1.43 12.73 -16.61
CA HIS A 22 2.72 12.71 -17.31
C HIS A 22 3.90 12.78 -16.34
N GLN A 23 3.80 13.62 -15.30
CA GLN A 23 4.78 13.67 -14.22
C GLN A 23 4.82 12.38 -13.41
N ALA A 24 3.68 11.72 -13.14
CA ALA A 24 3.63 10.40 -12.52
C ALA A 24 4.29 9.33 -13.40
N PHE A 25 4.19 9.43 -14.73
CA PHE A 25 4.87 8.55 -15.70
C PHE A 25 6.39 8.79 -15.77
N THR A 26 6.85 10.05 -15.77
CA THR A 26 8.29 10.37 -15.71
C THR A 26 8.88 10.13 -14.31
N SER A 27 8.09 10.28 -13.24
CA SER A 27 8.46 9.85 -11.89
C SER A 27 8.51 8.33 -11.78
N LEU A 28 7.66 7.61 -12.54
CA LEU A 28 7.77 6.17 -12.74
C LEU A 28 9.16 5.85 -13.31
N GLN A 29 9.63 6.56 -14.35
CA GLN A 29 10.93 6.31 -15.00
C GLN A 29 12.15 6.36 -14.06
N THR A 30 12.10 7.07 -12.94
CA THR A 30 13.26 7.23 -12.03
C THR A 30 13.25 6.30 -10.81
N HIS A 31 12.15 5.60 -10.52
CA HIS A 31 12.02 4.70 -9.35
C HIS A 31 11.86 3.20 -9.70
N ILE A 32 12.09 2.81 -10.96
CA ILE A 32 11.61 1.54 -11.56
C ILE A 32 12.46 0.28 -11.30
N SER A 33 13.65 0.33 -10.70
CA SER A 33 14.61 -0.75 -10.99
C SER A 33 14.40 -2.12 -10.32
N ASN A 34 13.75 -2.32 -9.17
CA ASN A 34 13.99 -3.56 -8.39
C ASN A 34 12.81 -4.16 -7.60
N PHE A 35 11.60 -4.27 -8.14
CA PHE A 35 10.49 -4.73 -7.27
C PHE A 35 10.37 -6.25 -7.06
N LEU A 36 10.68 -7.13 -8.02
CA LEU A 36 10.43 -8.58 -7.82
C LEU A 36 11.53 -9.56 -8.21
N GLU A 37 12.45 -9.24 -9.11
CA GLU A 37 13.46 -10.23 -9.55
C GLU A 37 14.84 -10.11 -8.89
N ASN A 38 15.07 -9.04 -8.14
CA ASN A 38 16.13 -8.97 -7.16
C ASN A 38 15.56 -8.12 -6.03
N LEU A 39 15.47 -8.68 -4.84
CA LEU A 39 15.28 -7.94 -3.61
C LEU A 39 16.66 -7.68 -2.98
N PRO A 40 17.45 -6.68 -3.43
CA PRO A 40 18.33 -6.04 -2.49
C PRO A 40 17.45 -5.42 -1.42
N THR A 41 17.82 -5.65 -0.16
CA THR A 41 17.24 -4.93 0.99
C THR A 41 17.20 -3.44 0.64
N PRO A 42 16.01 -2.79 0.57
CA PRO A 42 16.00 -1.35 0.46
C PRO A 42 16.74 -0.79 1.70
N PRO A 43 17.48 0.33 1.58
CA PRO A 43 18.01 1.00 2.76
C PRO A 43 16.85 1.23 3.75
N PRO A 44 17.10 1.22 5.08
CA PRO A 44 16.04 1.15 6.08
C PRO A 44 15.10 2.35 5.97
N ILE A 45 14.03 2.19 5.18
CA ILE A 45 12.90 3.11 5.18
C ILE A 45 12.28 2.95 6.56
N LYS A 46 12.00 4.09 7.19
CA LYS A 46 11.41 4.17 8.53
C LYS A 46 9.93 3.77 8.48
N SER A 47 9.60 2.58 7.97
CA SER A 47 8.28 1.97 8.15
C SER A 47 7.97 1.95 9.65
N PRO A 48 6.72 2.18 10.07
CA PRO A 48 6.37 2.20 11.47
C PRO A 48 6.70 0.84 12.10
N PRO A 49 7.05 0.77 13.40
CA PRO A 49 7.51 -0.47 14.03
C PRO A 49 6.60 -1.69 13.81
N TRP A 50 5.29 -1.48 13.66
CA TRP A 50 4.34 -2.56 13.38
C TRP A 50 4.45 -3.15 11.98
N ALA A 51 4.99 -2.39 11.02
CA ALA A 51 5.19 -2.79 9.63
C ALA A 51 6.64 -3.22 9.34
N ARG A 52 7.53 -3.13 10.34
CA ARG A 52 8.94 -3.51 10.17
C ARG A 52 9.08 -5.02 10.20
N ILE A 53 9.84 -5.54 9.25
CA ILE A 53 10.32 -6.92 9.29
C ILE A 53 11.53 -6.94 10.22
N SER A 54 11.41 -7.63 11.35
CA SER A 54 12.55 -7.89 12.24
C SER A 54 13.47 -8.90 11.56
N ASN A 55 14.56 -8.45 10.94
CA ASN A 55 15.64 -9.34 10.58
C ASN A 55 16.32 -9.82 11.87
N HIS A 56 15.90 -10.97 12.40
CA HIS A 56 16.74 -11.73 13.33
C HIS A 56 17.84 -12.43 12.53
N SER A 57 18.75 -11.67 11.93
CA SER A 57 20.07 -12.20 11.55
C SER A 57 20.93 -12.20 12.81
N ASN A 58 21.43 -13.36 13.19
CA ASN A 58 22.39 -13.54 14.29
C ASN A 58 23.62 -12.66 14.08
N GLY A 59 23.61 -11.46 14.67
CA GLY A 59 24.76 -10.60 14.87
C GLY A 59 25.16 -10.65 16.33
N VAL A 60 25.97 -11.66 16.69
CA VAL A 60 26.70 -11.68 17.95
C VAL A 60 27.54 -10.41 18.01
N ASN A 61 27.26 -9.54 18.98
CA ASN A 61 28.27 -8.66 19.56
C ASN A 61 28.02 -8.55 21.06
N SER A 62 28.94 -9.19 21.76
CA SER A 62 29.14 -9.31 23.19
C SER A 62 28.97 -8.00 23.96
N THR A 63 28.28 -8.06 25.10
CA THR A 63 28.80 -7.56 26.39
C THR A 63 28.12 -8.28 27.56
N GLY A 64 28.94 -9.07 28.25
CA GLY A 64 28.85 -9.68 29.59
C GLY A 64 27.51 -9.80 30.31
N PHE A 65 27.16 -11.04 30.69
CA PHE A 65 27.10 -11.50 32.09
C PHE A 65 27.24 -13.03 32.12
N PHE A 66 28.22 -13.53 32.89
CA PHE A 66 28.51 -14.95 33.09
C PHE A 66 27.54 -15.58 34.10
N PHE A 67 26.99 -16.76 33.76
CA PHE A 67 26.51 -17.74 34.74
C PHE A 67 26.88 -19.16 34.24
N PRO A 68 27.39 -20.06 35.10
CA PRO A 68 27.84 -21.38 34.65
C PRO A 68 26.74 -22.45 34.75
N ASN A 69 26.75 -23.31 33.72
CA ASN A 69 26.53 -24.75 33.74
C ASN A 69 25.14 -25.32 34.08
N SER A 70 24.56 -26.09 33.16
CA SER A 70 24.44 -27.55 33.32
C SER A 70 23.79 -28.22 32.10
N ASN A 71 24.48 -29.26 31.66
CA ASN A 71 24.16 -30.18 30.57
C ASN A 71 22.84 -30.94 30.82
N LYS A 72 21.92 -30.94 29.85
CA LYS A 72 20.92 -32.01 29.70
C LYS A 72 20.45 -32.12 28.25
N ASN A 73 20.88 -33.21 27.62
CA ASN A 73 20.32 -33.74 26.40
C ASN A 73 18.81 -33.93 26.55
N SER A 74 18.03 -33.25 25.71
CA SER A 74 16.72 -33.73 25.30
C SER A 74 16.55 -33.37 23.84
N SER A 75 16.60 -34.40 23.00
CA SER A 75 16.09 -34.42 21.64
C SER A 75 14.61 -34.04 21.65
N GLY A 76 14.33 -32.75 21.62
CA GLY A 76 13.03 -32.20 21.27
C GLY A 76 13.18 -31.59 19.90
N THR A 77 12.65 -32.27 18.88
CA THR A 77 12.33 -31.62 17.61
C THR A 77 11.30 -30.54 17.95
N THR A 78 11.78 -29.34 18.28
CA THR A 78 10.94 -28.16 18.40
C THR A 78 10.35 -27.98 17.03
N SER A 79 9.06 -28.31 16.86
CA SER A 79 8.30 -27.78 15.76
C SER A 79 8.33 -26.27 15.94
N SER A 80 9.25 -25.62 15.24
CA SER A 80 9.10 -24.21 14.92
C SER A 80 7.75 -24.15 14.22
N LYS A 81 6.71 -23.75 14.96
CA LYS A 81 5.45 -23.36 14.35
C LYS A 81 5.83 -22.29 13.36
N ASP A 82 5.81 -22.65 12.08
CA ASP A 82 6.07 -21.72 11.02
C ASP A 82 4.84 -20.80 10.99
N TYR A 83 4.91 -19.69 11.71
CA TYR A 83 3.84 -18.69 11.73
C TYR A 83 3.89 -17.80 10.48
N ALA A 84 4.78 -18.11 9.53
CA ALA A 84 4.72 -17.55 8.19
C ALA A 84 3.35 -17.89 7.58
N MET A 85 2.66 -16.88 7.05
CA MET A 85 1.35 -17.10 6.46
C MET A 85 1.51 -17.90 5.16
N THR A 86 0.64 -18.88 4.96
CA THR A 86 0.53 -19.57 3.67
C THR A 86 0.09 -18.59 2.59
N ALA A 87 0.45 -18.87 1.33
CA ALA A 87 0.02 -18.05 0.20
C ALA A 87 -1.51 -17.90 0.17
N ASP A 88 -2.24 -19.00 0.34
CA ASP A 88 -3.71 -19.02 0.41
C ASP A 88 -4.27 -18.07 1.49
N ALA A 89 -3.66 -18.05 2.69
CA ALA A 89 -4.11 -17.17 3.76
C ALA A 89 -3.87 -15.69 3.47
N ILE A 90 -2.77 -15.36 2.78
CA ILE A 90 -2.50 -13.99 2.31
C ILE A 90 -3.50 -13.61 1.21
N GLU A 91 -3.82 -14.55 0.32
CA GLU A 91 -4.79 -14.35 -0.76
C GLU A 91 -6.19 -14.05 -0.25
N GLU A 92 -6.68 -14.81 0.73
CA GLU A 92 -7.99 -14.57 1.34
C GLU A 92 -8.09 -13.14 1.90
N ARG A 93 -7.02 -12.64 2.51
CA ARG A 93 -6.98 -11.28 3.07
C ARG A 93 -6.99 -10.20 1.98
N LEU A 94 -6.46 -10.49 0.80
CA LEU A 94 -6.37 -9.55 -0.32
C LEU A 94 -7.51 -9.70 -1.33
N ALA A 95 -8.31 -10.77 -1.23
CA ALA A 95 -9.36 -11.10 -2.20
C ALA A 95 -10.46 -10.03 -2.28
N GLY A 96 -10.72 -9.31 -1.19
CA GLY A 96 -11.72 -8.24 -1.14
C GLY A 96 -11.27 -6.92 -1.75
N VAL A 97 -9.98 -6.76 -2.09
CA VAL A 97 -9.44 -5.48 -2.56
C VAL A 97 -9.45 -5.44 -4.09
N PRO A 98 -10.27 -4.59 -4.72
CA PRO A 98 -10.26 -4.45 -6.18
C PRO A 98 -9.07 -3.59 -6.61
N VAL A 99 -8.54 -3.92 -7.78
CA VAL A 99 -7.69 -3.05 -8.58
C VAL A 99 -8.11 -3.15 -10.04
N TYR A 100 -7.67 -2.22 -10.86
CA TYR A 100 -8.23 -2.00 -12.19
C TYR A 100 -7.13 -2.11 -13.24
N ALA A 101 -7.30 -3.05 -14.16
CA ALA A 101 -6.42 -3.27 -15.30
C ALA A 101 -7.11 -2.84 -16.59
N LEU A 102 -6.32 -2.56 -17.63
CA LEU A 102 -6.84 -2.29 -18.97
C LEU A 102 -6.88 -3.59 -19.75
N SER A 103 -7.97 -3.85 -20.46
CA SER A 103 -8.06 -4.96 -21.40
C SER A 103 -8.28 -4.48 -22.83
N ASN A 104 -7.73 -5.21 -23.79
CA ASN A 104 -7.99 -5.01 -25.22
C ASN A 104 -9.35 -5.62 -25.64
N CYS A 105 -9.69 -5.54 -26.93
CA CYS A 105 -10.90 -6.13 -27.49
C CYS A 105 -10.96 -7.67 -27.41
N SER A 106 -9.81 -8.32 -27.27
CA SER A 106 -9.68 -9.76 -27.04
C SER A 106 -9.80 -10.14 -25.55
N GLN A 107 -10.10 -9.18 -24.68
CA GLN A 107 -10.17 -9.36 -23.22
C GLN A 107 -8.83 -9.74 -22.57
N GLU A 108 -7.71 -9.47 -23.24
CA GLU A 108 -6.37 -9.69 -22.70
C GLU A 108 -5.88 -8.41 -22.00
N PHE A 109 -5.09 -8.58 -20.94
CA PHE A 109 -4.50 -7.44 -20.24
C PHE A 109 -3.50 -6.71 -21.14
N VAL A 110 -3.63 -5.39 -21.18
CA VAL A 110 -2.69 -4.55 -21.91
C VAL A 110 -1.38 -4.46 -21.15
N LEU A 111 -0.28 -4.72 -21.85
CA LEU A 111 1.07 -4.60 -21.33
C LEU A 111 1.80 -3.42 -21.99
N VAL A 112 2.59 -2.69 -21.21
CA VAL A 112 3.40 -1.56 -21.69
C VAL A 112 4.86 -1.98 -21.76
N SER A 113 5.52 -1.80 -22.90
CA SER A 113 6.94 -2.13 -23.03
C SER A 113 7.81 -1.27 -22.12
N GLY A 114 8.58 -1.91 -21.25
CA GLY A 114 9.55 -1.24 -20.38
C GLY A 114 10.78 -0.81 -21.17
N VAL A 115 10.91 0.49 -21.42
CA VAL A 115 11.98 1.09 -22.24
C VAL A 115 13.41 0.76 -21.78
N ASN A 116 13.60 0.38 -20.51
CA ASN A 116 14.92 0.16 -19.91
C ASN A 116 15.14 -1.25 -19.36
N THR A 117 14.10 -2.09 -19.29
CA THR A 117 14.17 -3.41 -18.63
C THR A 117 14.07 -4.57 -19.63
N GLY A 118 13.67 -4.31 -20.87
CA GLY A 118 13.35 -5.36 -21.85
C GLY A 118 12.12 -6.19 -21.45
N LYS A 119 11.42 -5.82 -20.37
CA LYS A 119 10.24 -6.50 -19.85
C LYS A 119 8.99 -5.72 -20.15
N ASN A 120 7.91 -6.44 -20.35
CA ASN A 120 6.58 -5.85 -20.46
C ASN A 120 6.03 -5.53 -19.06
N LEU A 121 5.23 -4.48 -18.94
CA LEU A 121 4.67 -4.01 -17.68
C LEU A 121 3.15 -4.15 -17.68
N GLY A 122 2.60 -4.94 -16.75
CA GLY A 122 1.17 -4.96 -16.47
C GLY A 122 0.82 -3.90 -15.43
N LEU A 123 -0.03 -2.93 -15.78
CA LEU A 123 -0.42 -1.83 -14.90
C LEU A 123 -1.76 -2.11 -14.22
N PHE A 124 -1.80 -1.93 -12.89
CA PHE A 124 -2.99 -2.15 -12.07
C PHE A 124 -3.23 -0.95 -11.16
N CYS A 125 -4.30 -0.21 -11.40
CA CYS A 125 -4.63 1.01 -10.67
C CYS A 125 -5.54 0.71 -9.47
N PHE A 126 -5.35 1.41 -8.35
CA PHE A 126 -6.28 1.32 -7.21
C PHE A 126 -7.55 2.16 -7.39
N SER A 127 -7.59 3.04 -8.40
CA SER A 127 -8.73 3.87 -8.76
C SER A 127 -9.23 3.49 -10.15
N GLU A 128 -10.53 3.23 -10.26
CA GLU A 128 -11.20 2.98 -11.54
C GLU A 128 -11.09 4.20 -12.46
N SER A 129 -11.30 5.40 -11.91
CA SER A 129 -11.21 6.65 -12.66
C SER A 129 -9.80 6.91 -13.20
N ASP A 130 -8.76 6.54 -12.45
CA ASP A 130 -7.37 6.64 -12.94
C ASP A 130 -7.12 5.64 -14.08
N ALA A 131 -7.63 4.41 -13.96
CA ALA A 131 -7.55 3.40 -15.01
C ALA A 131 -8.32 3.83 -16.28
N GLU A 132 -9.50 4.44 -16.14
CA GLU A 132 -10.27 5.00 -17.25
C GLU A 132 -9.52 6.14 -17.94
N THR A 133 -8.90 7.02 -17.15
CA THR A 133 -8.10 8.12 -17.69
C THR A 133 -6.89 7.60 -18.46
N LEU A 134 -6.22 6.57 -17.93
CA LEU A 134 -5.13 5.87 -18.61
C LEU A 134 -5.59 5.21 -19.92
N LEU A 135 -6.76 4.56 -19.91
CA LEU A 135 -7.35 3.94 -21.09
C LEU A 135 -7.66 4.98 -22.16
N ASN A 136 -8.24 6.13 -21.78
CA ASN A 136 -8.54 7.23 -22.71
C ASN A 136 -7.26 7.81 -23.32
N GLN A 137 -6.20 7.95 -22.51
CA GLN A 137 -4.90 8.35 -23.01
C GLN A 137 -4.36 7.33 -24.03
N MET A 138 -4.45 6.04 -23.73
CA MET A 138 -3.98 4.98 -24.62
C MET A 138 -4.77 4.93 -25.94
N LYS A 139 -6.10 5.12 -25.90
CA LYS A 139 -6.98 5.25 -27.09
C LYS A 139 -6.60 6.42 -28.00
N SER A 140 -6.04 7.48 -27.42
CA SER A 140 -5.55 8.63 -28.19
C SER A 140 -4.25 8.32 -28.93
N MET A 141 -3.39 7.49 -28.34
CA MET A 141 -2.06 7.14 -28.87
C MET A 141 -2.10 5.94 -29.83
N ASP A 142 -2.95 4.96 -29.55
CA ASP A 142 -3.07 3.73 -30.33
C ASP A 142 -4.52 3.53 -30.80
N SER A 143 -4.71 3.49 -32.13
CA SER A 143 -6.01 3.28 -32.74
C SER A 143 -6.60 1.90 -32.47
N SER A 144 -5.77 0.88 -32.24
CA SER A 144 -6.22 -0.48 -31.94
C SER A 144 -7.01 -0.56 -30.63
N MET A 145 -6.72 0.37 -29.71
CA MET A 145 -7.34 0.43 -28.38
C MET A 145 -8.71 1.13 -28.38
N ARG A 146 -9.12 1.75 -29.49
CA ARG A 146 -10.37 2.53 -29.56
C ARG A 146 -11.62 1.67 -29.50
N SER A 147 -11.57 0.47 -30.05
CA SER A 147 -12.70 -0.45 -30.14
C SER A 147 -12.53 -1.60 -29.16
N GLY A 148 -13.57 -1.89 -28.37
CA GLY A 148 -13.63 -3.05 -27.48
C GLY A 148 -12.71 -3.03 -26.25
N SER A 149 -11.95 -1.96 -26.04
CA SER A 149 -11.04 -1.87 -24.89
C SER A 149 -11.71 -1.21 -23.70
N GLN A 150 -11.50 -1.80 -22.53
CA GLN A 150 -12.23 -1.47 -21.30
C GLN A 150 -11.34 -1.57 -20.07
N VAL A 151 -11.84 -1.02 -18.97
CA VAL A 151 -11.27 -1.21 -17.63
C VAL A 151 -11.91 -2.46 -17.01
N VAL A 152 -11.10 -3.31 -16.40
CA VAL A 152 -11.54 -4.55 -15.76
C VAL A 152 -11.09 -4.56 -14.31
N ALA A 153 -12.03 -4.80 -13.41
CA ALA A 153 -11.72 -5.01 -12.00
C ALA A 153 -11.15 -6.42 -11.77
N VAL A 154 -10.03 -6.49 -11.06
CA VAL A 154 -9.31 -7.70 -10.70
C VAL A 154 -9.11 -7.70 -9.19
N ALA A 155 -9.26 -8.86 -8.55
CA ALA A 155 -8.93 -8.99 -7.14
C ALA A 155 -7.41 -8.90 -6.95
N LEU A 156 -6.96 -8.06 -6.02
CA LEU A 156 -5.55 -7.87 -5.73
C LEU A 156 -4.82 -9.18 -5.38
N SER A 157 -5.51 -10.13 -4.73
CA SER A 157 -4.99 -11.48 -4.45
C SER A 157 -4.52 -12.25 -5.69
N LYS A 158 -5.16 -12.03 -6.84
CA LYS A 158 -4.79 -12.71 -8.10
C LYS A 158 -3.52 -12.15 -8.71
N ILE A 159 -3.20 -10.88 -8.47
CA ILE A 159 -2.01 -10.23 -9.01
C ILE A 159 -0.75 -10.80 -8.40
N PHE A 160 -0.78 -11.12 -7.10
CA PHE A 160 0.37 -11.70 -6.43
C PHE A 160 0.72 -13.12 -6.90
N GLN A 161 -0.22 -13.82 -7.54
CA GLN A 161 0.00 -15.12 -8.15
C GLN A 161 0.39 -15.04 -9.63
N LEU A 162 0.09 -13.92 -10.29
CA LEU A 162 0.38 -13.74 -11.70
C LEU A 162 1.90 -13.59 -11.89
N LYS A 163 2.54 -14.72 -12.19
CA LYS A 163 3.92 -14.77 -12.69
C LYS A 163 3.85 -15.10 -14.16
N VAL A 164 4.18 -14.13 -14.99
CA VAL A 164 4.28 -14.31 -16.44
C VAL A 164 5.70 -13.96 -16.83
N ASP A 165 6.38 -14.89 -17.50
CA ASP A 165 7.76 -14.70 -17.91
C ASP A 165 7.89 -13.46 -18.80
N GLY A 166 8.86 -12.61 -18.48
CA GLY A 166 9.08 -11.36 -19.20
C GLY A 166 8.08 -10.24 -18.89
N VAL A 167 7.18 -10.42 -17.91
CA VAL A 167 6.23 -9.39 -17.47
C VAL A 167 6.46 -9.03 -16.01
N ALA A 168 6.60 -7.73 -15.72
CA ALA A 168 6.57 -7.20 -14.36
C ALA A 168 5.23 -6.51 -14.09
N LEU A 169 4.62 -6.78 -12.94
CA LEU A 169 3.35 -6.19 -12.56
C LEU A 169 3.58 -4.95 -11.70
N ARG A 170 2.84 -3.88 -11.97
CA ARG A 170 2.96 -2.60 -11.26
C ARG A 170 1.62 -2.16 -10.70
N LEU A 171 1.60 -1.99 -9.39
CA LEU A 171 0.53 -1.33 -8.68
C LEU A 171 0.68 0.19 -8.78
N ILE A 172 -0.42 0.87 -9.13
CA ILE A 172 -0.52 2.32 -9.27
C ILE A 172 -1.49 2.85 -8.20
N PRO A 173 -0.98 3.45 -7.11
CA PRO A 173 -1.82 4.06 -6.09
C PRO A 173 -2.41 5.39 -6.58
N GLU A 174 -3.53 5.79 -5.97
CA GLU A 174 -4.14 7.11 -6.21
C GLU A 174 -3.19 8.23 -5.71
N ALA A 175 -3.03 9.29 -6.51
CA ALA A 175 -2.10 10.38 -6.22
C ALA A 175 -2.39 11.10 -4.88
N SER A 176 -3.67 11.25 -4.53
CA SER A 176 -4.09 11.83 -3.26
C SER A 176 -3.60 10.99 -2.06
N GLN A 177 -3.57 9.66 -2.18
CA GLN A 177 -3.10 8.77 -1.11
C GLN A 177 -1.59 8.86 -0.93
N ILE A 178 -0.83 9.10 -2.01
CA ILE A 178 0.60 9.40 -1.92
C ILE A 178 0.84 10.72 -1.18
N GLN A 179 0.07 11.76 -1.49
CA GLN A 179 0.16 13.05 -0.78
C GLN A 179 -0.21 12.91 0.69
N ASN A 180 -1.29 12.19 0.99
CA ASN A 180 -1.72 11.87 2.35
C ASN A 180 -0.61 11.13 3.12
N ALA A 181 0.03 10.15 2.48
CA ALA A 181 1.10 9.37 3.06
C ALA A 181 2.33 10.22 3.43
N VAL A 182 2.76 11.10 2.51
CA VAL A 182 3.87 12.05 2.76
C VAL A 182 3.51 13.01 3.90
N MET A 183 2.28 13.53 3.92
CA MET A 183 1.81 14.44 4.96
C MET A 183 1.82 13.78 6.35
N GLU A 184 1.28 12.56 6.48
CA GLU A 184 1.28 11.83 7.76
C GLU A 184 2.70 11.44 8.20
N ARG A 185 3.59 11.10 7.25
CA ARG A 185 5.02 10.87 7.56
C ARG A 185 5.71 12.14 8.06
N LYS A 186 5.45 13.30 7.46
CA LYS A 186 5.96 14.60 7.93
C LYS A 186 5.49 14.92 9.34
N LYS A 187 4.21 14.68 9.66
CA LYS A 187 3.68 14.81 11.03
C LYS A 187 4.39 13.90 12.03
N ALA A 188 4.80 12.72 11.60
CA ALA A 188 5.58 11.77 12.42
C ALA A 188 7.09 12.10 12.49
N GLY A 189 7.53 13.26 11.98
CA GLY A 189 8.93 13.70 12.01
C GLY A 189 9.82 13.07 10.93
N VAL A 190 9.24 12.44 9.90
CA VAL A 190 9.98 11.94 8.74
C VAL A 190 10.07 13.06 7.69
N LEU A 191 11.30 13.46 7.34
CA LEU A 191 11.56 14.58 6.43
C LEU A 191 11.53 14.22 4.94
N ASP A 192 11.37 12.94 4.61
CA ASP A 192 11.31 12.47 3.22
C ASP A 192 10.04 13.00 2.55
N GLU A 193 10.20 13.62 1.38
CA GLU A 193 9.09 14.16 0.58
C GLU A 193 8.56 13.13 -0.43
N SER A 194 9.24 12.00 -0.57
CA SER A 194 8.87 10.92 -1.48
C SER A 194 8.21 9.74 -0.74
N PHE A 195 7.35 9.03 -1.47
CA PHE A 195 6.77 7.78 -0.98
C PHE A 195 6.86 6.72 -2.08
N SER A 196 7.63 5.67 -1.84
CA SER A 196 7.82 4.56 -2.77
C SER A 196 6.99 3.34 -2.35
N GLY A 197 6.01 2.97 -3.17
CA GLY A 197 5.13 1.82 -2.97
C GLY A 197 3.66 2.24 -2.84
N VAL A 198 2.79 1.29 -2.47
CA VAL A 198 1.37 1.57 -2.26
C VAL A 198 1.16 1.96 -0.80
N PRO A 199 0.70 3.20 -0.51
CA PRO A 199 0.44 3.63 0.84
C PRO A 199 -0.78 2.92 1.41
N VAL A 200 -0.66 2.50 2.66
CA VAL A 200 -1.77 2.05 3.47
C VAL A 200 -1.73 2.71 4.84
N PHE A 201 -2.91 2.90 5.41
CA PHE A 201 -3.12 3.70 6.62
C PHE A 201 -3.69 2.83 7.74
N GLN A 202 -3.20 3.06 8.95
CA GLN A 202 -3.67 2.39 10.16
C GLN A 202 -3.74 3.39 11.31
N SER A 203 -4.63 3.16 12.27
CA SER A 203 -4.58 3.78 13.59
C SER A 203 -4.49 2.74 14.70
N LYS A 204 -3.71 3.03 15.75
CA LYS A 204 -3.65 2.21 16.98
C LYS A 204 -4.94 2.30 17.80
N SER A 205 -5.71 3.36 17.58
CA SER A 205 -6.95 3.64 18.29
C SER A 205 -8.17 2.97 17.65
N LEU A 206 -7.99 2.32 16.49
CA LEU A 206 -9.05 1.57 15.80
C LEU A 206 -8.75 0.08 15.81
N ILE A 207 -9.60 -0.69 16.47
CA ILE A 207 -9.57 -2.16 16.49
C ILE A 207 -10.97 -2.66 16.19
N LEU A 208 -11.09 -3.54 15.21
CA LEU A 208 -12.33 -4.22 14.90
C LEU A 208 -12.50 -5.43 15.80
N ARG A 209 -13.72 -5.67 16.25
CA ARG A 209 -14.06 -6.83 17.07
C ARG A 209 -15.12 -7.61 16.31
N SER A 210 -14.85 -8.89 16.07
CA SER A 210 -15.84 -9.82 15.57
C SER A 210 -15.73 -11.09 16.41
N GLN A 211 -16.85 -11.51 16.97
CA GLN A 211 -16.90 -12.57 17.99
C GLN A 211 -15.93 -12.25 19.14
N ASN A 212 -15.00 -13.17 19.45
CA ASN A 212 -13.96 -13.00 20.46
C ASN A 212 -12.57 -12.67 19.87
N LYS A 213 -12.51 -12.26 18.60
CA LYS A 213 -11.27 -11.90 17.92
C LYS A 213 -11.18 -10.39 17.71
N ARG A 214 -9.95 -9.90 17.78
CA ARG A 214 -9.58 -8.52 17.51
C ARG A 214 -8.83 -8.47 16.19
N TYR A 215 -9.16 -7.49 15.36
CA TYR A 215 -8.52 -7.26 14.09
C TYR A 215 -8.03 -5.83 13.98
N ARG A 216 -6.84 -5.66 13.41
CA ARG A 216 -6.21 -4.38 13.07
C ARG A 216 -6.54 -4.05 11.62
N PRO A 217 -7.45 -3.10 11.37
CA PRO A 217 -7.79 -2.71 10.02
C PRO A 217 -6.68 -1.88 9.39
N VAL A 218 -6.40 -2.16 8.11
CA VAL A 218 -5.46 -1.45 7.25
C VAL A 218 -6.22 -0.93 6.04
N PHE A 219 -6.21 0.39 5.84
CA PHE A 219 -7.00 1.07 4.83
C PHE A 219 -6.14 1.52 3.65
N PHE A 220 -6.66 1.41 2.43
CA PHE A 220 -6.01 1.97 1.24
C PHE A 220 -6.25 3.48 1.06
N ARG A 221 -7.32 4.00 1.67
CA ARG A 221 -7.65 5.43 1.66
C ARG A 221 -7.61 5.99 3.06
N LYS A 222 -6.92 7.12 3.23
CA LYS A 222 -6.85 7.80 4.52
C LYS A 222 -8.23 8.26 4.97
N GLU A 223 -9.06 8.74 4.04
CA GLU A 223 -10.39 9.25 4.31
C GLU A 223 -11.31 8.19 4.91
N ASP A 224 -11.16 6.93 4.46
CA ASP A 224 -11.93 5.81 4.99
C ASP A 224 -11.54 5.51 6.45
N LEU A 225 -10.24 5.53 6.77
CA LEU A 225 -9.75 5.39 8.15
C LEU A 225 -10.27 6.52 9.04
N GLU A 226 -10.18 7.76 8.59
CA GLU A 226 -10.66 8.93 9.36
C GLU A 226 -12.17 8.87 9.60
N LYS A 227 -12.95 8.44 8.61
CA LYS A 227 -14.39 8.23 8.75
C LYS A 227 -14.69 7.13 9.78
N SER A 228 -13.98 6.01 9.75
CA SER A 228 -14.12 4.93 10.74
C SER A 228 -13.73 5.39 12.15
N LEU A 229 -12.65 6.16 12.30
CA LEU A 229 -12.23 6.75 13.59
C LEU A 229 -13.26 7.74 14.14
N LEU A 230 -13.80 8.62 13.29
CA LEU A 230 -14.84 9.56 13.66
C LEU A 230 -16.08 8.84 14.17
N ARG A 231 -16.54 7.82 13.43
CA ARG A 231 -17.70 6.98 13.82
C ARG A 231 -17.46 6.29 15.16
N ALA A 232 -16.31 5.63 15.32
CA ALA A 232 -15.95 4.94 16.56
C ALA A 232 -15.89 5.92 17.76
N SER A 233 -15.34 7.12 17.57
CA SER A 233 -15.27 8.14 18.62
C SER A 233 -16.65 8.60 19.08
N ARG A 234 -17.59 8.78 18.13
CA ARG A 234 -18.99 9.15 18.42
C ARG A 234 -19.70 8.06 19.21
N GLN A 235 -19.54 6.79 18.80
CA GLN A 235 -20.15 5.66 19.50
C GLN A 235 -19.61 5.49 20.92
N GLN A 236 -18.29 5.65 21.09
CA GLN A 236 -17.62 5.49 22.38
C GLN A 236 -17.70 6.73 23.28
N HIS A 237 -18.32 7.82 22.80
CA HIS A 237 -18.33 9.13 23.47
C HIS A 237 -16.92 9.59 23.88
N ARG A 238 -15.96 9.40 22.97
CA ARG A 238 -14.55 9.75 23.15
C ARG A 238 -14.11 10.76 22.11
N LEU A 239 -12.99 11.44 22.38
CA LEU A 239 -12.35 12.32 21.41
C LEU A 239 -11.90 11.53 20.19
N ASN A 240 -12.03 12.13 19.00
CA ASN A 240 -11.60 11.53 17.75
C ASN A 240 -10.07 11.38 17.72
N PRO A 241 -9.52 10.14 17.66
CA PRO A 241 -8.09 9.92 17.65
C PRO A 241 -7.37 10.49 16.43
N SER A 242 -8.05 10.66 15.28
CA SER A 242 -7.43 11.21 14.06
C SER A 242 -6.95 12.67 14.22
N LEU A 243 -7.42 13.36 15.27
CA LEU A 243 -6.98 14.71 15.62
C LEU A 243 -5.65 14.73 16.37
N ARG A 244 -5.17 13.58 16.85
CA ARG A 244 -3.91 13.46 17.58
C ARG A 244 -2.77 13.21 16.62
N GLU A 245 -1.69 13.97 16.76
CA GLU A 245 -0.47 13.75 15.99
C GLU A 245 0.08 12.33 16.24
N GLY A 246 0.41 11.64 15.16
CA GLY A 246 1.00 10.29 15.19
C GLY A 246 0.02 9.13 15.44
N ASP A 247 -1.29 9.40 15.58
CA ASP A 247 -2.30 8.33 15.70
C ASP A 247 -2.50 7.58 14.39
N ILE A 248 -2.58 8.32 13.27
CA ILE A 248 -2.56 7.74 11.93
C ILE A 248 -1.11 7.42 11.55
N GLN A 249 -0.90 6.19 11.13
CA GLN A 249 0.40 5.65 10.73
C GLN A 249 0.32 5.14 9.30
N VAL A 250 1.39 5.35 8.55
CA VAL A 250 1.48 4.96 7.15
C VAL A 250 2.50 3.86 6.97
N ALA A 251 2.13 2.82 6.25
CA ALA A 251 3.02 1.75 5.83
C ALA A 251 2.94 1.55 4.31
N VAL A 252 3.87 0.75 3.79
CA VAL A 252 3.93 0.32 2.40
C VAL A 252 3.29 -1.07 2.32
N LEU A 253 2.28 -1.24 1.47
CA LEU A 253 1.56 -2.52 1.31
C LEU A 253 2.53 -3.68 1.04
N GLU A 254 3.51 -3.43 0.17
CA GLU A 254 4.48 -4.41 -0.28
C GLU A 254 5.36 -4.92 0.88
N ASP A 255 5.70 -4.04 1.84
CA ASP A 255 6.44 -4.42 3.04
C ASP A 255 5.57 -5.27 3.99
N ILE A 256 4.27 -4.97 4.09
CA ILE A 256 3.33 -5.75 4.90
C ILE A 256 3.19 -7.16 4.33
N ILE A 257 2.99 -7.29 3.01
CA ILE A 257 2.83 -8.59 2.35
C ILE A 257 4.12 -9.40 2.46
N ARG A 258 5.27 -8.77 2.28
CA ARG A 258 6.57 -9.42 2.53
C ARG A 258 6.68 -9.87 3.99
N GLY A 259 6.27 -9.02 4.93
CA GLY A 259 6.21 -9.36 6.34
C GLY A 259 5.31 -10.56 6.63
N MET A 260 4.14 -10.67 6.00
CA MET A 260 3.23 -11.82 6.15
C MET A 260 3.88 -13.12 5.65
N LYS A 261 4.64 -13.04 4.56
CA LYS A 261 5.32 -14.18 3.93
C LYS A 261 6.56 -14.63 4.70
N ASP A 262 7.37 -13.69 5.17
CA ASP A 262 8.72 -13.97 5.66
C ASP A 262 8.81 -14.03 7.21
N ASN A 263 7.78 -13.58 7.93
CA ASN A 263 7.82 -13.49 9.40
C ASN A 263 7.19 -14.72 10.06
N SER A 264 7.99 -15.49 10.79
CA SER A 264 7.54 -16.62 11.61
C SER A 264 6.95 -16.19 12.97
N SER A 265 6.32 -15.02 13.07
CA SER A 265 5.54 -14.60 14.24
C SER A 265 4.09 -14.33 13.89
N SER A 266 3.17 -14.55 14.84
CA SER A 266 1.73 -14.30 14.71
C SER A 266 1.35 -12.81 14.59
N THR A 267 2.33 -11.94 14.32
CA THR A 267 2.16 -10.48 14.29
C THR A 267 1.21 -10.03 13.18
N TRP A 268 0.94 -10.87 12.18
CA TRP A 268 0.12 -10.50 11.04
C TRP A 268 -1.29 -11.11 11.07
N ASP A 269 -1.57 -12.05 11.97
CA ASP A 269 -2.80 -12.84 12.00
C ASP A 269 -4.06 -11.99 12.20
N ASP A 270 -3.93 -10.87 12.88
CA ASP A 270 -5.00 -9.93 13.17
C ASP A 270 -5.13 -8.80 12.13
N VAL A 271 -4.27 -8.72 11.11
CA VAL A 271 -4.33 -7.65 10.09
C VAL A 271 -5.41 -7.92 9.05
N VAL A 272 -6.34 -6.99 8.85
CA VAL A 272 -7.36 -7.08 7.81
C VAL A 272 -7.28 -5.87 6.87
N PHE A 273 -7.28 -6.13 5.57
CA PHE A 273 -7.29 -5.07 4.56
C PHE A 273 -8.73 -4.61 4.31
N VAL A 274 -8.94 -3.30 4.39
CA VAL A 274 -10.24 -2.66 4.16
C VAL A 274 -10.25 -2.12 2.73
N PRO A 275 -11.13 -2.63 1.85
CA PRO A 275 -11.20 -2.16 0.47
C PRO A 275 -11.53 -0.66 0.38
N PRO A 276 -11.03 0.06 -0.65
CA PRO A 276 -11.38 1.46 -0.87
C PRO A 276 -12.90 1.68 -0.91
N GLY A 277 -13.39 2.67 -0.15
CA GLY A 277 -14.81 3.03 -0.10
C GLY A 277 -15.68 2.10 0.76
N PHE A 278 -15.10 1.06 1.38
CA PHE A 278 -15.83 0.15 2.26
C PHE A 278 -16.12 0.80 3.62
N ASP A 279 -17.38 0.88 4.02
CA ASP A 279 -17.76 1.40 5.34
C ASP A 279 -17.62 0.31 6.41
N VAL A 280 -16.53 0.39 7.18
CA VAL A 280 -16.28 -0.53 8.29
C VAL A 280 -17.23 -0.21 9.44
N SER A 281 -18.23 -1.07 9.62
CA SER A 281 -19.10 -1.00 10.79
C SER A 281 -18.44 -1.69 11.99
N THR A 282 -18.21 -0.93 13.05
CA THR A 282 -17.92 -1.46 14.38
C THR A 282 -19.23 -1.99 14.95
N ASP A 283 -19.60 -3.20 14.55
CA ASP A 283 -20.83 -3.81 15.02
C ASP A 283 -20.73 -4.05 16.54
N THR A 284 -21.49 -3.29 17.30
CA THR A 284 -21.72 -3.50 18.74
C THR A 284 -23.17 -3.94 18.93
N SER A 285 -23.57 -5.05 18.32
CA SER A 285 -24.86 -5.70 18.54
C SER A 285 -24.93 -6.96 17.67
N LYS A 286 -24.86 -8.19 18.17
CA LYS A 286 -25.79 -8.79 19.13
C LYS A 286 -25.06 -9.83 20.00
N GLN A 287 -25.19 -9.65 21.31
CA GLN A 287 -25.08 -10.72 22.31
C GLN A 287 -26.51 -11.04 22.78
#